data_AF-A0A2S8Q0E1-F1
#
_entry.id   AF-A0A2S8Q0E1-F1
#
_cell.length_a   1.000
_cell.length_b   1.000
_cell.length_c   1.000
_cell.angle_alpha   90.00
_cell.angle_beta   90.00
_cell.angle_gamma   90.00
#
_symmetry.space_group_name_H-M   'P 1'
#
loop_
_entity.id
_entity.type
_entity.pdbx_description
1 polymer ?
#
loop_
_entity_poly.entity_id
_entity_poly.type
_entity_poly.pdbx_seq_one_letter_code
_entity_poly.pdbx_strand_id
1 'polypeptide(L)'
;MAINIEALINSLGRTYQEIYSEGLIPYKNKPSSFPGDPDIHIDMVKEGIFLSFERSSKILNEITLRLLREDKTSFIFPSELPSPLKPSMDRRWIEKNLGAPIKSIPPREILKRQFGWIDLYRFTDKISMRISYDLREQVKSVTFLPTSEVCW
;
A
#
# COMPACT_ATOMS: atom_id res chain seq x y z
N MET A 1 13.79 -3.18 -11.21
CA MET A 1 14.32 -4.16 -10.25
C MET A 1 13.13 -4.70 -9.49
N ALA A 2 12.97 -6.02 -9.40
CA ALA A 2 11.85 -6.61 -8.68
C ALA A 2 12.12 -6.51 -7.17
N ILE A 3 11.12 -6.10 -6.40
CA ILE A 3 11.15 -6.06 -4.94
C ILE A 3 10.38 -7.25 -4.41
N ASN A 4 10.90 -7.90 -3.37
CA ASN A 4 10.17 -8.94 -2.67
C ASN A 4 9.09 -8.30 -1.79
N ILE A 5 7.88 -8.16 -2.33
CA ILE A 5 6.74 -7.53 -1.66
C ILE A 5 6.32 -8.32 -0.42
N GLU A 6 6.35 -9.64 -0.48
CA GLU A 6 5.96 -10.50 0.65
C GLU A 6 6.90 -10.31 1.84
N ALA A 7 8.22 -10.30 1.60
CA ALA A 7 9.21 -10.01 2.63
C ALA A 7 9.04 -8.60 3.22
N LEU A 8 8.65 -7.63 2.39
CA LEU A 8 8.41 -6.25 2.83
C LEU A 8 7.17 -6.16 3.73
N ILE A 9 6.06 -6.82 3.36
CA ILE A 9 4.84 -6.90 4.20
C ILE A 9 5.15 -7.58 5.54
N ASN A 10 5.95 -8.64 5.52
CA ASN A 10 6.40 -9.33 6.73
C ASN A 10 7.36 -8.50 7.60
N SER A 11 7.86 -7.39 7.07
CA SER A 11 8.70 -6.44 7.78
C SER A 11 7.92 -5.28 8.42
N LEU A 12 6.59 -5.25 8.30
CA LEU A 12 5.75 -4.32 9.06
C LEU A 12 6.05 -4.45 10.56
N GLY A 13 6.22 -3.31 11.23
CA GLY A 13 6.65 -3.26 12.64
C GLY A 13 8.16 -3.35 12.86
N ARG A 14 8.98 -3.53 11.82
CA ARG A 14 10.46 -3.46 11.90
C ARG A 14 10.98 -2.07 11.60
N THR A 15 12.20 -1.79 12.05
CA THR A 15 12.86 -0.51 11.81
C THR A 15 13.41 -0.40 10.38
N TYR A 16 13.52 0.83 9.87
CA TYR A 16 14.17 1.09 8.58
C TYR A 16 15.57 0.45 8.47
N GLN A 17 16.35 0.45 9.55
CA GLN A 17 17.72 -0.06 9.53
C GLN A 17 17.76 -1.58 9.34
N GLU A 18 16.86 -2.33 9.98
CA GLU A 18 16.74 -3.78 9.80
C GLU A 18 16.37 -4.10 8.35
N ILE A 19 15.33 -3.45 7.82
CA ILE A 19 14.82 -3.65 6.45
C ILE A 19 15.89 -3.31 5.41
N TYR A 20 16.62 -2.21 5.63
CA TYR A 20 17.71 -1.81 4.76
C TYR A 20 18.89 -2.80 4.80
N SER A 21 19.23 -3.32 5.98
CA SER A 21 20.31 -4.29 6.14
C SER A 21 20.02 -5.65 5.47
N GLU A 22 18.75 -6.03 5.39
CA GLU A 22 18.27 -7.22 4.66
C GLU A 22 18.24 -7.01 3.13
N GLY A 23 18.51 -5.79 2.65
CA GLY A 23 18.54 -5.48 1.22
C GLY A 23 17.16 -5.37 0.56
N LEU A 24 16.08 -5.25 1.35
CA LEU A 24 14.71 -5.13 0.83
C LEU A 24 14.42 -3.76 0.21
N ILE A 25 15.15 -2.72 0.63
CA ILE A 25 15.09 -1.38 0.05
C ILE A 25 16.36 -1.17 -0.80
N PRO A 26 16.25 -1.10 -2.13
CA PRO A 26 17.40 -1.02 -3.02
C PRO A 26 18.07 0.36 -3.00
N TYR A 27 17.39 1.37 -2.46
CA TYR A 27 17.84 2.75 -2.47
C TYR A 27 18.55 3.10 -1.17
N LYS A 28 19.63 3.87 -1.27
CA LYS A 28 20.34 4.46 -0.12
C LYS A 28 19.58 5.65 0.51
N ASN A 29 18.44 6.03 -0.08
CA ASN A 29 17.67 7.18 0.36
C ASN A 29 17.08 6.92 1.75
N LYS A 30 17.43 7.79 2.69
CA LYS A 30 16.86 7.76 4.03
C LYS A 30 15.40 8.23 3.98
N PRO A 31 14.52 7.68 4.83
CA PRO A 31 13.16 8.19 4.97
C PRO A 31 13.19 9.65 5.41
N SER A 32 12.35 10.48 4.80
CA SER A 32 12.29 11.92 5.04
C SER A 32 10.85 12.42 4.99
N SER A 33 10.55 13.52 5.69
CA SER A 33 9.31 14.29 5.57
C SER A 33 9.50 15.69 6.14
N PHE A 34 8.49 16.57 6.05
CA PHE A 34 8.59 17.94 6.54
C PHE A 34 8.68 18.00 8.07
N PRO A 35 9.40 18.99 8.64
CA PRO A 35 9.41 19.20 10.09
C PRO A 35 7.99 19.34 10.62
N GLY A 36 7.66 18.60 11.68
CA GLY A 36 6.30 18.55 12.26
C GLY A 36 5.46 17.32 11.87
N ASP A 37 5.73 16.66 10.74
CA ASP A 37 5.01 15.42 10.40
C ASP A 37 5.27 14.29 11.42
N PRO A 38 4.25 13.50 11.82
CA PRO A 38 4.45 12.36 12.71
C PRO A 38 5.20 11.21 12.02
N ASP A 39 5.14 11.15 10.70
CA ASP A 39 5.71 10.09 9.88
C ASP A 39 6.84 10.61 8.97
N ILE A 40 7.68 9.68 8.53
CA ILE A 40 8.71 9.87 7.50
C ILE A 40 8.52 8.81 6.42
N HIS A 41 8.79 9.15 5.17
CA HIS A 41 8.43 8.28 4.05
C HIS A 41 9.57 8.04 3.06
N ILE A 42 9.44 6.94 2.30
CA ILE A 42 10.25 6.62 1.13
C ILE A 42 9.29 6.35 -0.02
N ASP A 43 9.32 7.20 -1.05
CA ASP A 43 8.56 6.97 -2.29
C ASP A 43 9.46 6.29 -3.33
N MET A 44 9.24 4.99 -3.53
CA MET A 44 9.89 4.18 -4.56
C MET A 44 9.09 4.29 -5.86
N VAL A 45 9.12 5.49 -6.45
CA VAL A 45 8.28 5.86 -7.60
C VAL A 45 8.47 4.91 -8.79
N LYS A 46 9.65 4.33 -9.02
CA LYS A 46 9.88 3.40 -10.14
C LYS A 46 9.18 2.06 -9.92
N GLU A 47 9.22 1.57 -8.70
CA GLU A 47 8.63 0.31 -8.26
C GLU A 47 7.13 0.44 -7.99
N GLY A 48 6.63 1.66 -7.81
CA GLY A 48 5.24 1.92 -7.43
C GLY A 48 4.97 1.57 -5.97
N ILE A 49 5.98 1.67 -5.10
CA ILE A 49 5.86 1.33 -3.67
C ILE A 49 6.07 2.61 -2.86
N PHE A 50 5.23 2.82 -1.87
CA PHE A 50 5.34 3.88 -0.90
C PHE A 50 5.46 3.28 0.49
N LEU A 51 6.48 3.68 1.24
CA LEU A 51 6.74 3.20 2.59
C LEU A 51 6.61 4.37 3.55
N SER A 52 5.83 4.17 4.60
CA SER A 52 5.71 5.11 5.72
C SER A 52 6.32 4.50 6.96
N PHE A 53 7.02 5.33 7.73
CA PHE A 53 7.64 4.97 8.98
C PHE A 53 7.29 6.00 10.04
N GLU A 54 7.12 5.58 11.28
CA GLU A 54 6.98 6.49 12.41
C GLU A 54 8.27 7.32 12.58
N ARG A 55 8.16 8.64 12.78
CA ARG A 55 9.34 9.51 12.87
C ARG A 55 10.25 9.20 14.07
N SER A 56 9.67 8.89 15.22
CA SER A 56 10.38 8.69 16.49
C SER A 56 11.18 7.39 16.50
N SER A 57 10.53 6.27 16.18
CA SER A 57 11.11 4.93 16.23
C SER A 57 11.69 4.47 14.88
N LYS A 58 11.29 5.10 13.78
CA LYS A 58 11.59 4.68 12.39
C LYS A 58 11.08 3.27 12.09
N ILE A 59 10.02 2.85 12.76
CA ILE A 59 9.32 1.60 12.52
C ILE A 59 8.40 1.75 11.31
N LEU A 60 8.41 0.76 10.41
CA LEU A 60 7.55 0.69 9.24
C LEU A 60 6.10 0.46 9.68
N ASN A 61 5.24 1.44 9.43
CA ASN A 61 3.83 1.42 9.83
C ASN A 61 2.88 1.21 8.64
N GLU A 62 3.20 1.73 7.45
CA GLU A 62 2.35 1.57 6.27
C GLU A 62 3.17 1.21 5.02
N ILE A 63 2.65 0.27 4.23
CA ILE A 63 3.15 -0.06 2.89
C ILE A 63 2.03 0.15 1.89
N THR A 64 2.19 1.05 0.94
CA THR A 64 1.22 1.29 -0.13
C THR A 64 1.79 0.92 -1.49
N LEU A 65 1.16 -0.04 -2.17
CA LEU A 65 1.45 -0.47 -3.53
C LEU A 65 0.53 0.28 -4.50
N ARG A 66 1.10 1.05 -5.43
CA ARG A 66 0.40 1.80 -6.47
C ARG A 66 0.34 0.94 -7.73
N LEU A 67 -0.80 0.30 -7.99
CA LEU A 67 -1.01 -0.60 -9.12
C LEU A 67 -1.45 0.16 -10.37
N LEU A 68 -2.35 1.13 -10.20
CA LEU A 68 -2.79 2.01 -11.27
C LEU A 68 -2.12 3.38 -11.14
N ARG A 69 -1.68 3.92 -12.27
CA ARG A 69 -1.21 5.30 -12.36
C ARG A 69 -2.02 6.07 -13.39
N GLU A 70 -2.77 7.07 -12.93
CA GLU A 70 -3.59 7.94 -13.79
C GLU A 70 -2.74 8.72 -14.79
N ASP A 71 -1.48 9.02 -14.44
CA ASP A 71 -0.50 9.68 -15.31
C ASP A 71 0.09 8.76 -16.39
N LYS A 72 0.01 7.42 -16.21
CA LYS A 72 0.64 6.43 -17.09
C LYS A 72 -0.25 5.21 -17.29
N THR A 73 -1.04 5.23 -18.35
CA THR A 73 -1.93 4.13 -18.76
C THR A 73 -1.21 2.81 -19.08
N SER A 74 0.09 2.84 -19.41
CA SER A 74 0.90 1.64 -19.68
C SER A 74 1.77 1.23 -18.49
N PHE A 75 1.54 1.78 -17.29
CA PHE A 75 2.27 1.36 -16.10
C PHE A 75 1.89 -0.07 -15.72
N ILE A 76 2.87 -0.96 -15.81
CA ILE A 76 2.76 -2.34 -15.32
C ILE A 76 3.55 -2.40 -14.02
N PHE A 77 2.90 -2.87 -12.95
CA PHE A 77 3.57 -3.04 -11.67
C PHE A 77 4.75 -4.02 -11.82
N PRO A 78 5.99 -3.61 -11.48
CA PRO A 78 7.19 -4.34 -11.90
C PRO A 78 7.56 -5.52 -10.99
N SER A 79 6.91 -5.68 -9.84
CA SER A 79 7.22 -6.74 -8.86
C SER A 79 6.08 -7.74 -8.76
N GLU A 80 6.38 -8.95 -8.31
CA GLU A 80 5.35 -9.95 -8.03
C GLU A 80 4.56 -9.55 -6.78
N LEU A 81 3.24 -9.68 -6.86
CA LEU A 81 2.35 -9.43 -5.74
C LEU A 81 2.14 -10.73 -4.94
N PRO A 82 1.94 -10.64 -3.62
CA PRO A 82 1.66 -11.81 -2.82
C PRO A 82 0.32 -12.43 -3.25
N SER A 83 0.29 -13.77 -3.33
CA SER A 83 -0.94 -14.51 -3.61
C SER A 83 -2.02 -14.15 -2.59
N PRO A 84 -3.29 -13.91 -2.99
CA PRO A 84 -3.86 -14.13 -4.32
C PRO A 84 -3.79 -12.93 -5.28
N LEU A 85 -3.19 -11.80 -4.89
CA LEU A 85 -3.29 -10.53 -5.61
C LEU A 85 -2.62 -10.55 -7.00
N LYS A 86 -3.16 -9.75 -7.92
CA LYS A 86 -2.67 -9.57 -9.30
C LYS A 86 -2.43 -8.10 -9.63
N PRO A 87 -1.50 -7.78 -10.55
CA PRO A 87 -1.20 -6.38 -10.89
C PRO A 87 -2.38 -5.59 -11.46
N SER A 88 -3.29 -6.25 -12.19
CA SER A 88 -4.49 -5.65 -12.74
C SER A 88 -5.71 -6.40 -12.20
N MET A 89 -6.50 -5.71 -11.40
CA MET A 89 -7.68 -6.24 -10.73
C MET A 89 -8.78 -5.19 -10.74
N ASP A 90 -10.02 -5.65 -10.87
CA ASP A 90 -11.22 -4.88 -10.64
C ASP A 90 -11.90 -5.34 -9.35
N ARG A 91 -12.84 -4.54 -8.86
CA ARG A 91 -13.56 -4.82 -7.61
C ARG A 91 -14.31 -6.15 -7.62
N ARG A 92 -14.91 -6.53 -8.76
CA ARG A 92 -15.61 -7.82 -8.90
C ARG A 92 -14.66 -9.01 -8.75
N TRP A 93 -13.45 -8.90 -9.31
CA TRP A 93 -12.44 -9.93 -9.13
C TRP A 93 -12.01 -10.02 -7.66
N ILE A 94 -11.81 -8.89 -6.99
CA ILE A 94 -11.49 -8.87 -5.56
C ILE A 94 -12.57 -9.58 -4.75
N GLU A 95 -13.84 -9.19 -4.90
CA GLU A 95 -14.94 -9.78 -4.14
C GLU A 95 -15.09 -11.29 -4.40
N LYS A 96 -14.87 -11.73 -5.64
CA LYS A 96 -14.90 -13.16 -6.00
C LYS A 96 -13.78 -13.98 -5.36
N ASN A 97 -12.57 -13.41 -5.22
CA ASN A 97 -11.39 -14.16 -4.75
C ASN A 97 -11.14 -13.98 -3.24
N LEU A 98 -11.42 -12.80 -2.69
CA LEU A 98 -11.19 -12.44 -1.29
C LEU A 98 -12.49 -12.47 -0.45
N GLY A 99 -13.65 -12.53 -1.10
CA GLY A 99 -14.96 -12.49 -0.43
C GLY A 99 -15.42 -11.07 -0.14
N ALA A 100 -16.39 -10.93 0.76
CA ALA A 100 -16.94 -9.64 1.14
C ALA A 100 -15.95 -8.83 2.01
N PRO A 101 -15.80 -7.51 1.77
CA PRO A 101 -14.97 -6.67 2.60
C PRO A 101 -15.53 -6.54 4.02
N ILE A 102 -14.65 -6.34 4.99
CA ILE A 102 -15.03 -6.07 6.39
C ILE A 102 -15.81 -4.76 6.47
N LYS A 103 -15.32 -3.75 5.74
CA LYS A 103 -15.94 -2.43 5.60
C LYS A 103 -15.68 -1.92 4.19
N SER A 104 -16.64 -1.17 3.66
CA SER A 104 -16.57 -0.57 2.33
C SER A 104 -17.09 0.86 2.40
N ILE A 105 -16.41 1.79 1.75
CA ILE A 105 -16.88 3.17 1.56
C ILE A 105 -17.18 3.41 0.08
N PRO A 106 -18.39 3.88 -0.25
CA PRO A 106 -18.78 4.19 -1.61
C PRO A 106 -18.03 5.41 -2.17
N PRO A 107 -17.96 5.55 -3.50
CA PRO A 107 -17.40 6.71 -4.15
C PRO A 107 -18.08 7.97 -3.65
N ARG A 108 -17.27 8.99 -3.39
CA ARG A 108 -17.76 10.25 -2.86
C ARG A 108 -17.02 11.40 -3.49
N GLU A 109 -17.73 12.52 -3.63
CA GLU A 109 -17.14 13.77 -4.06
C GLU A 109 -16.91 14.66 -2.83
N ILE A 110 -15.66 15.09 -2.63
CA ILE A 110 -15.30 16.03 -1.57
C ILE A 110 -14.54 17.18 -2.23
N LEU A 111 -15.03 18.41 -2.04
CA LEU A 111 -14.39 19.63 -2.57
C LEU A 111 -14.05 19.52 -4.07
N LYS A 112 -15.01 19.04 -4.88
CA LYS A 112 -14.86 18.79 -6.33
C LYS A 112 -13.85 17.73 -6.74
N ARG A 113 -13.34 16.94 -5.79
CA ARG A 113 -12.49 15.77 -6.06
C ARG A 113 -13.30 14.51 -5.89
N GLN A 114 -13.29 13.68 -6.92
CA GLN A 114 -13.96 12.39 -6.93
C GLN A 114 -13.03 11.33 -6.36
N PHE A 115 -13.51 10.62 -5.35
CA PHE A 115 -12.84 9.46 -4.76
C PHE A 115 -13.63 8.21 -5.14
N GLY A 116 -12.93 7.16 -5.56
CA GLY A 116 -13.54 5.86 -5.83
C GLY A 116 -13.87 5.10 -4.54
N TRP A 117 -14.13 3.80 -4.68
CA TRP A 117 -14.39 2.93 -3.54
C TRP A 117 -13.15 2.76 -2.66
N ILE A 118 -13.38 2.46 -1.38
CA ILE A 118 -12.34 1.99 -0.46
C ILE A 118 -12.86 0.78 0.29
N ASP A 119 -12.21 -0.36 0.12
CA ASP A 119 -12.57 -1.60 0.80
C ASP A 119 -11.47 -2.00 1.80
N LEU A 120 -11.90 -2.52 2.95
CA LEU A 120 -11.01 -3.02 4.00
C LEU A 120 -11.15 -4.54 4.11
N TYR A 121 -10.02 -5.22 4.02
CA TYR A 121 -9.87 -6.67 4.17
C TYR A 121 -8.88 -6.99 5.28
N ARG A 122 -8.92 -8.23 5.75
CA ARG A 122 -7.90 -8.79 6.63
C ARG A 122 -7.01 -9.71 5.82
N PHE A 123 -5.72 -9.41 5.79
CA PHE A 123 -4.73 -10.17 5.03
C PHE A 123 -4.13 -11.29 5.90
N THR A 124 -3.74 -10.94 7.12
CA THR A 124 -3.26 -11.86 8.16
C THR A 124 -3.88 -11.45 9.50
N ASP A 125 -3.76 -12.26 10.55
CA ASP A 125 -4.30 -11.93 11.88
C ASP A 125 -3.81 -10.59 12.46
N LYS A 126 -2.63 -10.12 12.02
CA LYS A 126 -2.01 -8.87 12.48
C LYS A 126 -1.98 -7.76 11.42
N ILE A 127 -2.30 -8.08 10.16
CA ILE A 127 -2.14 -7.17 9.02
C ILE A 127 -3.48 -7.01 8.33
N SER A 128 -3.92 -5.77 8.24
CA SER A 128 -5.08 -5.36 7.48
C SER A 128 -4.65 -4.82 6.11
N MET A 129 -5.51 -5.05 5.12
CA MET A 129 -5.29 -4.63 3.75
C MET A 129 -6.42 -3.69 3.33
N ARG A 130 -6.08 -2.46 2.96
CA ARG A 130 -7.01 -1.48 2.41
C ARG A 130 -6.80 -1.40 0.91
N ILE A 131 -7.86 -1.60 0.14
CA ILE A 131 -7.85 -1.51 -1.31
C ILE A 131 -8.61 -0.25 -1.71
N SER A 132 -7.93 0.65 -2.42
CA SER A 132 -8.55 1.84 -2.99
C SER A 132 -8.79 1.64 -4.48
N TYR A 133 -9.97 2.02 -4.95
CA TYR A 133 -10.38 1.88 -6.34
C TYR A 133 -10.47 3.24 -7.00
N ASP A 134 -10.38 3.26 -8.33
CA ASP A 134 -10.77 4.41 -9.14
C ASP A 134 -12.30 4.44 -9.35
N LEU A 135 -12.78 5.39 -10.15
CA LEU A 135 -14.20 5.52 -10.48
C LEU A 135 -14.71 4.45 -11.45
N ARG A 136 -13.81 3.71 -12.09
CA ARG A 136 -14.10 2.57 -12.96
C ARG A 136 -14.02 1.24 -12.21
N GLU A 137 -13.91 1.30 -10.87
CA GLU A 137 -13.79 0.15 -9.98
C GLU A 137 -12.52 -0.69 -10.23
N GLN A 138 -11.49 -0.10 -10.84
CA GLN A 138 -10.16 -0.70 -10.96
C GLN A 138 -9.35 -0.44 -9.70
N VAL A 139 -8.57 -1.43 -9.27
CA VAL A 139 -7.71 -1.30 -8.10
C VAL A 139 -6.61 -0.27 -8.39
N LYS A 140 -6.69 0.87 -7.70
CA LYS A 140 -5.72 1.95 -7.80
C LYS A 140 -4.50 1.69 -6.95
N SER A 141 -4.73 1.32 -5.68
CA SER A 141 -3.66 1.03 -4.74
C SER A 141 -4.09 0.03 -3.68
N VAL A 142 -3.12 -0.73 -3.17
CA VAL A 142 -3.28 -1.64 -2.06
C VAL A 142 -2.37 -1.20 -0.93
N THR A 143 -2.94 -0.89 0.22
CA THR A 143 -2.22 -0.48 1.42
C THR A 143 -2.26 -1.59 2.46
N PHE A 144 -1.11 -1.95 3.01
CA PHE A 144 -0.96 -2.86 4.14
C PHE A 144 -0.60 -2.07 5.38
N LEU A 145 -1.30 -2.35 6.47
CA LEU A 145 -1.09 -1.71 7.76
C LEU A 145 -1.33 -2.71 8.91
N PRO A 146 -0.65 -2.54 10.06
CA PRO A 146 -0.98 -3.29 11.27
C PRO A 146 -2.45 -3.12 11.64
N THR A 147 -3.12 -4.21 12.03
CA THR A 147 -4.55 -4.17 12.38
C THR A 147 -4.84 -3.22 13.54
N SER A 148 -3.88 -2.98 14.44
CA SER A 148 -3.97 -2.01 15.53
C SER A 148 -4.01 -0.56 15.08
N GLU A 149 -3.49 -0.24 13.91
CA GLU A 149 -3.38 1.12 13.37
C GLU A 149 -4.48 1.46 12.36
N VAL A 150 -5.41 0.52 12.13
CA VAL A 150 -6.55 0.75 11.25
C VAL A 150 -7.52 1.74 11.91
N CYS A 151 -7.39 3.01 11.55
CA CYS A 151 -8.39 4.04 11.86
C CYS A 151 -9.42 4.13 10.74
N TRP A 152 -10.70 4.17 11.11
CA TRP A 152 -11.84 4.35 10.20
C TRP A 152 -12.70 5.51 10.67
#